data_AF-A0A6P0XE94-F1
#
_entry.id   AF-A0A6P0XE94-F1
#
_cell.length_a   1.000
_cell.length_b   1.000
_cell.length_c   1.000
_cell.angle_alpha   90.00
_cell.angle_beta   90.00
_cell.angle_gamma   90.00
#
_symmetry.space_group_name_H-M   'P 1'
#
loop_
_entity.id
_entity.type
_entity.pdbx_description
1 polymer ?
#
loop_
_entity_poly.entity_id
_entity_poly.type
_entity_poly.pdbx_seq_one_letter_code
_entity_poly.pdbx_strand_id
1 'polypeptide(L)'
;QNSSPLPSSDDEFTIATYEALRLYPLFTMSVRPDIENKCLHAVNYVNYHRRQDLFGEDAQEYNWQRWQYQNLLEKTLIFGIGGNRSCPGRNSAMEIIPTMIRVWIQKYNTKTRIIHSRQLPCGGLAMVTPIDKSASWV
;
A
#
# COMPACT_ATOMS: atom_id res chain seq x y z
N GLN A 1 -13.46 -14.00 -10.99
CA GLN A 1 -12.35 -13.24 -10.36
C GLN A 1 -11.55 -12.63 -11.50
N ASN A 2 -11.85 -11.38 -11.89
CA ASN A 2 -11.02 -10.64 -12.85
C ASN A 2 -9.82 -10.11 -12.05
N SER A 3 -8.73 -10.87 -12.03
CA SER A 3 -7.48 -10.37 -11.48
C SER A 3 -6.98 -9.21 -12.35
N SER A 4 -6.69 -8.05 -11.76
CA SER A 4 -6.04 -6.96 -12.47
C SER A 4 -4.77 -7.48 -13.16
N PRO A 5 -4.46 -7.01 -14.38
CA PRO A 5 -3.27 -7.44 -15.10
C PRO A 5 -2.00 -7.11 -14.31
N LEU A 6 -0.94 -7.87 -14.53
CA LEU A 6 0.36 -7.60 -13.92
C LEU A 6 0.94 -6.29 -14.48
N PRO A 7 1.48 -5.39 -13.64
CA PRO A 7 2.23 -4.23 -14.09
C PRO A 7 3.43 -4.63 -14.96
N SER A 8 3.70 -3.85 -15.99
CA SER A 8 4.75 -4.09 -16.99
C SER A 8 5.79 -2.97 -17.07
N SER A 9 5.41 -1.73 -16.75
CA SER A 9 6.30 -0.55 -16.75
C SER A 9 6.57 -0.01 -15.34
N ASP A 10 7.60 0.84 -15.18
CA ASP A 10 7.93 1.45 -13.89
C ASP A 10 6.80 2.33 -13.33
N ASP A 11 6.11 3.04 -14.22
CA ASP A 11 4.93 3.83 -13.86
C ASP A 11 3.79 2.93 -13.37
N GLU A 12 3.55 1.81 -14.03
CA GLU A 12 2.54 0.83 -13.64
C GLU A 12 2.87 0.19 -12.29
N PHE A 13 4.14 -0.16 -12.04
CA PHE A 13 4.60 -0.65 -10.74
C PHE A 13 4.43 0.41 -9.64
N THR A 14 4.62 1.69 -9.98
CA THR A 14 4.46 2.81 -9.05
C THR A 14 3.01 2.98 -8.63
N ILE A 15 2.07 3.01 -9.59
CA ILE A 15 0.63 3.11 -9.26
C ILE A 15 0.09 1.83 -8.62
N ALA A 16 0.64 0.66 -8.95
CA ALA A 16 0.36 -0.59 -8.26
C ALA A 16 0.81 -0.57 -6.80
N THR A 17 1.93 0.08 -6.51
CA THR A 17 2.42 0.31 -5.15
C THR A 17 1.52 1.29 -4.39
N TYR A 18 1.07 2.37 -5.03
CA TYR A 18 0.07 3.27 -4.43
C TYR A 18 -1.22 2.54 -4.06
N GLU A 19 -1.73 1.67 -4.95
CA GLU A 19 -2.93 0.87 -4.66
C GLU A 19 -2.72 -0.09 -3.49
N ALA A 20 -1.57 -0.75 -3.44
CA ALA A 20 -1.23 -1.64 -2.34
C ALA A 20 -1.21 -0.88 -1.00
N LEU A 21 -0.58 0.29 -0.96
CA LEU A 21 -0.51 1.12 0.24
C LEU A 21 -1.85 1.76 0.62
N ARG A 22 -2.75 2.02 -0.34
CA ARG A 22 -4.12 2.47 -0.06
C ARG A 22 -4.90 1.39 0.69
N LEU A 23 -4.88 0.15 0.20
CA LEU A 23 -5.64 -0.94 0.83
C LEU A 23 -4.99 -1.45 2.10
N TYR A 24 -3.66 -1.50 2.11
CA TYR A 24 -2.85 -2.06 3.17
C TYR A 24 -1.86 -1.00 3.67
N PRO A 25 -2.35 0.07 4.30
CA PRO A 25 -1.48 1.12 4.78
C PRO A 25 -0.57 0.59 5.89
N LEU A 26 0.71 0.96 5.84
CA LEU A 26 1.72 0.52 6.82
C LEU A 26 1.44 1.08 8.22
N PHE A 27 0.78 2.23 8.27
CA PHE A 27 0.27 2.85 9.49
C PHE A 27 -1.25 2.85 9.40
N THR A 28 -1.95 2.50 10.48
CA THR A 28 -3.42 2.34 10.43
C THR A 28 -4.16 3.59 10.86
N MET A 29 -3.53 4.44 11.67
CA MET A 29 -4.17 5.60 12.27
C MET A 29 -3.16 6.73 12.50
N SER A 30 -3.63 7.96 12.38
CA SER A 30 -2.94 9.14 12.91
C SER A 30 -3.84 9.88 13.87
N VAL A 31 -3.20 10.57 14.81
CA VAL A 31 -3.87 11.28 15.88
C VAL A 31 -3.27 12.68 15.98
N ARG A 32 -4.13 13.69 16.08
CA ARG A 32 -3.75 15.08 16.31
C ARG A 32 -4.55 15.65 17.48
N PRO A 33 -3.88 16.10 18.55
CA PRO A 33 -4.56 16.84 19.61
C PRO A 33 -5.01 18.20 19.07
N ASP A 34 -6.24 18.57 19.39
CA ASP A 34 -6.74 19.93 19.26
C ASP A 34 -6.45 20.67 20.57
N ILE A 35 -5.50 21.61 20.50
CA ILE A 35 -5.03 22.39 21.64
C ILE A 35 -6.13 23.34 22.14
N GLU A 36 -7.06 23.74 21.26
CA GLU A 36 -8.12 24.70 21.57
C GLU A 36 -9.36 24.00 22.14
N ASN A 37 -9.78 22.88 21.56
CA ASN A 37 -11.02 22.20 21.94
C ASN A 37 -10.86 21.01 22.90
N LYS A 38 -9.65 20.77 23.45
CA LYS A 38 -9.33 19.60 24.31
C LYS A 38 -9.80 18.26 23.69
N CYS A 39 -9.87 18.20 22.37
CA CYS A 39 -10.36 17.05 21.61
C CYS A 39 -9.19 16.39 20.88
N LEU A 40 -9.38 15.15 20.47
CA LEU A 40 -8.38 14.35 19.77
C LEU A 40 -8.93 13.96 18.40
N HIS A 41 -8.37 14.52 17.34
CA HIS A 41 -8.74 14.15 15.98
C HIS A 41 -7.98 12.89 15.59
N ALA A 42 -8.70 11.79 15.40
CA ALA A 42 -8.15 10.54 14.89
C ALA A 42 -8.62 10.30 13.45
N VAL A 43 -7.68 9.93 12.58
CA VAL A 43 -7.98 9.49 11.22
C VAL A 43 -7.53 8.05 11.08
N ASN A 44 -8.50 7.16 10.88
CA ASN A 44 -8.24 5.75 10.55
C ASN A 44 -8.07 5.62 9.03
N TYR A 45 -6.83 5.37 8.59
CA TYR A 45 -6.48 5.29 7.18
C TYR A 45 -7.12 4.08 6.50
N VAL A 46 -7.17 2.93 7.19
CA VAL A 46 -7.80 1.69 6.69
C VAL A 46 -9.25 1.95 6.26
N ASN A 47 -10.02 2.64 7.10
CA ASN A 47 -11.42 2.97 6.83
C ASN A 47 -11.53 4.10 5.80
N TYR A 48 -10.73 5.16 5.94
CA TYR A 48 -10.75 6.31 5.03
C TYR A 48 -10.49 5.89 3.57
N HIS A 49 -9.48 5.04 3.36
CA HIS A 49 -9.09 4.56 2.04
C HIS A 49 -10.09 3.57 1.41
N ARG A 50 -11.05 3.05 2.19
CA ARG A 50 -12.08 2.09 1.75
C ARG A 50 -13.46 2.73 1.50
N ARG A 51 -13.53 4.06 1.58
CA ARG A 51 -14.73 4.85 1.33
C ARG A 51 -15.18 4.74 -0.12
N GLN A 52 -16.35 4.14 -0.34
CA GLN A 52 -16.92 3.98 -1.68
C GLN A 52 -17.30 5.31 -2.33
N ASP A 53 -17.67 6.31 -1.52
CA ASP A 53 -17.95 7.66 -2.00
C ASP A 53 -16.72 8.39 -2.55
N LEU A 54 -15.51 7.97 -2.17
CA LEU A 54 -14.25 8.53 -2.65
C LEU A 54 -13.56 7.66 -3.71
N PHE A 55 -13.61 6.35 -3.54
CA PHE A 55 -12.87 5.38 -4.35
C PHE A 55 -13.78 4.48 -5.20
N GLY A 56 -15.08 4.73 -5.28
CA GLY A 56 -16.02 3.94 -6.09
C GLY A 56 -16.47 2.64 -5.41
N GLU A 57 -17.36 1.90 -6.07
CA GLU A 57 -17.96 0.68 -5.52
C GLU A 57 -16.93 -0.41 -5.19
N ASP A 58 -15.84 -0.45 -5.97
CA ASP A 58 -14.71 -1.37 -5.82
C ASP A 58 -13.65 -0.87 -4.82
N ALA A 59 -13.97 0.09 -3.93
CA ALA A 59 -13.03 0.66 -2.96
C ALA A 59 -12.36 -0.38 -2.03
N GLN A 60 -12.97 -1.55 -1.87
CA GLN A 60 -12.44 -2.65 -1.04
C GLN A 60 -11.49 -3.58 -1.82
N GLU A 61 -11.47 -3.47 -3.15
CA GLU A 61 -10.77 -4.36 -4.05
C GLU A 61 -9.45 -3.73 -4.51
N TYR A 62 -8.45 -4.59 -4.73
CA TYR A 62 -7.18 -4.17 -5.30
C TYR A 62 -7.36 -3.94 -6.80
N ASN A 63 -7.27 -2.69 -7.22
CA ASN A 63 -7.39 -2.30 -8.61
C ASN A 63 -6.43 -1.13 -8.91
N TRP A 64 -5.19 -1.45 -9.33
CA TRP A 64 -4.19 -0.42 -9.60
C TRP A 64 -4.50 0.42 -10.83
N GLN A 65 -5.30 -0.09 -11.77
CA GLN A 65 -5.67 0.65 -12.97
C GLN A 65 -6.58 1.84 -12.64
N ARG A 66 -7.19 1.90 -11.44
CA ARG A 66 -7.99 3.06 -11.00
C ARG A 66 -7.23 4.39 -11.13
N TRP A 67 -5.92 4.35 -10.91
CA TRP A 67 -5.06 5.53 -10.90
C TRP A 67 -4.80 6.08 -12.31
N GLN A 68 -5.02 5.29 -13.36
CA GLN A 68 -4.88 5.74 -14.75
C GLN A 68 -6.03 6.65 -15.18
N TYR A 69 -7.21 6.45 -14.60
CA TYR A 69 -8.45 7.14 -14.99
C TYR A 69 -8.85 8.23 -14.01
N GLN A 70 -8.29 8.22 -12.79
CA GLN A 70 -8.68 9.15 -11.73
C GLN A 70 -7.44 9.69 -11.02
N ASN A 71 -7.25 11.01 -11.03
CA ASN A 71 -6.23 11.66 -10.21
C ASN A 71 -6.71 11.75 -8.74
N LEU A 72 -6.74 10.61 -8.06
CA LEU A 72 -7.12 10.52 -6.65
C LEU A 72 -5.92 10.55 -5.71
N LEU A 73 -4.68 10.65 -6.21
CA LEU A 73 -3.47 10.54 -5.39
C LEU A 73 -3.45 11.59 -4.27
N GLU A 74 -3.93 12.80 -4.54
CA GLU A 74 -4.05 13.89 -3.56
C GLU A 74 -5.10 13.60 -2.48
N LYS A 75 -6.07 12.73 -2.76
CA LYS A 75 -7.08 12.28 -1.79
C LYS A 75 -6.57 11.10 -0.95
N THR A 76 -5.34 10.66 -1.12
CA THR A 76 -4.78 9.56 -0.33
C THR A 76 -3.95 10.08 0.84
N LEU A 77 -4.14 9.46 2.01
CA LEU A 77 -3.34 9.69 3.21
C LEU A 77 -2.26 8.61 3.44
N ILE A 78 -1.74 8.03 2.35
CA ILE A 78 -0.78 6.90 2.40
C ILE A 78 0.48 7.26 3.20
N PHE A 79 0.97 8.49 3.02
CA PHE A 79 2.16 9.01 3.66
C PHE A 79 1.83 10.00 4.80
N GLY A 80 0.66 9.83 5.42
CA GLY A 80 0.20 10.69 6.51
C GLY A 80 -0.81 11.76 6.06
N ILE A 81 -1.25 12.58 7.02
CA ILE A 81 -2.12 13.73 6.73
C ILE A 81 -1.30 14.79 6.00
N GLY A 82 -1.78 15.22 4.83
CA GLY A 82 -1.12 16.22 3.98
C GLY A 82 -0.84 17.54 4.72
N GLY A 83 0.19 18.26 4.26
CA GLY A 83 0.68 19.49 4.87
C GLY A 83 2.08 19.34 5.47
N ASN A 84 2.31 19.86 6.67
CA ASN A 84 3.62 19.93 7.32
C ASN A 84 4.08 18.63 8.02
N ARG A 85 3.33 17.53 7.90
CA ARG A 85 3.64 16.23 8.53
C ARG A 85 3.51 15.04 7.59
N SER A 86 3.62 15.27 6.28
CA SER A 86 3.79 14.18 5.34
C SER A 86 5.11 13.45 5.60
N CYS A 87 5.14 12.14 5.35
CA CYS A 87 6.34 11.34 5.49
C CYS A 87 7.46 11.93 4.61
N PRO A 88 8.61 12.34 5.19
CA PRO A 88 9.70 12.92 4.40
C PRO A 88 10.32 11.90 3.43
N GLY A 89 10.19 10.61 3.74
CA GLY A 89 10.65 9.51 2.88
C GLY A 89 9.69 9.12 1.76
N ARG A 90 8.59 9.86 1.52
CA ARG A 90 7.60 9.55 0.48
C ARG A 90 8.26 9.32 -0.89
N ASN A 91 9.10 10.25 -1.32
CA ASN A 91 9.67 10.20 -2.67
C ASN A 91 10.62 9.01 -2.81
N SER A 92 11.52 8.81 -1.83
CA SER A 92 12.44 7.67 -1.84
C SER A 92 11.70 6.33 -1.77
N ALA A 93 10.64 6.22 -0.97
CA ALA A 93 9.85 4.99 -0.88
C ALA A 93 9.17 4.67 -2.23
N MET A 94 8.61 5.68 -2.89
CA MET A 94 7.94 5.50 -4.18
C MET A 94 8.90 5.29 -5.36
N GLU A 95 10.19 5.56 -5.18
CA GLU A 95 11.22 5.24 -6.19
C GLU A 95 11.80 3.83 -5.97
N ILE A 96 12.13 3.51 -4.72
CA ILE A 96 12.83 2.27 -4.36
C ILE A 96 11.89 1.06 -4.42
N ILE A 97 10.70 1.14 -3.81
CA ILE A 97 9.83 -0.02 -3.64
C ILE A 97 9.31 -0.57 -4.98
N PRO A 98 8.77 0.24 -5.91
CA PRO A 98 8.32 -0.26 -7.21
C PRO A 98 9.45 -0.94 -7.99
N THR A 99 10.64 -0.32 -7.98
CA THR A 99 11.84 -0.86 -8.64
C THR A 99 12.24 -2.21 -8.05
N MET A 100 12.26 -2.32 -6.72
CA MET A 100 12.55 -3.58 -6.01
C MET A 100 11.53 -4.66 -6.38
N ILE A 101 10.23 -4.34 -6.36
CA ILE A 101 9.15 -5.28 -6.71
C ILE A 101 9.26 -5.73 -8.17
N ARG A 102 9.54 -4.82 -9.10
CA ARG A 102 9.75 -5.16 -10.52
C ARG A 102 10.89 -6.16 -10.69
N VAL A 103 12.07 -5.83 -10.15
CA VAL A 103 13.25 -6.71 -10.22
C VAL A 103 12.93 -8.05 -9.57
N TRP A 104 12.18 -8.04 -8.48
CA TRP A 104 11.78 -9.23 -7.78
C TRP A 104 10.92 -10.16 -8.64
N ILE A 105 9.84 -9.65 -9.22
CA ILE A 105 8.92 -10.41 -10.06
C ILE A 105 9.61 -10.91 -11.34
N GLN A 106 10.47 -10.10 -11.94
CA GLN A 106 11.14 -10.44 -13.20
C GLN A 106 12.28 -11.46 -13.02
N LYS A 107 13.02 -11.40 -11.91
CA LYS A 107 14.21 -12.25 -11.70
C LYS A 107 13.96 -13.50 -10.87
N TYR A 108 12.94 -13.50 -10.02
CA TYR A 108 12.72 -14.59 -9.07
C TYR A 108 11.36 -15.22 -9.27
N ASN A 109 11.36 -16.52 -9.56
CA ASN A 109 10.17 -17.34 -9.46
C ASN A 109 9.85 -17.52 -7.97
N THR A 110 8.86 -16.77 -7.47
CA THR A 110 8.51 -16.76 -6.04
C THR A 110 7.11 -17.32 -5.82
N LYS A 111 7.00 -18.13 -4.76
CA LYS A 111 5.71 -18.58 -4.22
C LYS A 111 5.62 -18.02 -2.81
N THR A 112 4.51 -17.37 -2.53
CA THR A 112 4.19 -16.93 -1.18
C THR A 112 3.14 -17.88 -0.59
N ARG A 113 3.35 -18.31 0.65
CA ARG A 113 2.35 -19.07 1.42
C ARG A 113 1.74 -18.15 2.48
N ILE A 114 1.07 -17.08 2.06
CA ILE A 114 0.32 -16.24 2.99
C ILE A 114 -1.12 -16.74 3.00
N ILE A 115 -1.50 -17.39 4.10
CA ILE A 115 -2.83 -17.98 4.28
C ILE A 115 -3.78 -16.95 4.93
N HIS A 116 -3.28 -16.04 5.78
CA HIS A 116 -4.05 -14.89 6.25
C HIS A 116 -3.18 -13.83 6.95
N SER A 117 -3.26 -12.56 6.55
CA SER A 117 -2.54 -11.43 7.19
C SER A 117 -3.26 -10.82 8.41
N ARG A 118 -4.47 -11.28 8.77
CA ARG A 118 -5.32 -10.63 9.79
C ARG A 118 -4.95 -10.95 11.24
N GLN A 119 -4.10 -11.94 11.49
CA GLN A 119 -3.63 -12.29 12.84
C GLN A 119 -2.30 -11.61 13.22
N LEU A 120 -1.72 -10.82 12.33
CA LEU A 120 -0.46 -10.16 12.61
C LEU A 120 -0.76 -8.75 13.16
N PRO A 121 -0.37 -8.45 14.42
CA PRO A 121 -0.80 -7.25 15.15
C PRO A 121 -0.36 -5.93 14.47
N CYS A 122 0.59 -6.03 13.54
CA CYS A 122 1.02 -5.01 12.60
C CYS A 122 1.19 -5.75 11.27
N GLY A 123 0.64 -5.25 10.15
CA GLY A 123 0.66 -5.88 8.82
C GLY A 123 1.77 -6.91 8.63
N GLY A 124 1.36 -8.18 8.59
CA GLY A 124 2.23 -9.32 8.77
C GLY A 124 3.50 -9.40 7.95
N LEU A 125 4.55 -9.99 8.53
CA LEU A 125 5.72 -10.46 7.79
C LEU A 125 5.28 -11.43 6.68
N ALA A 126 5.37 -10.97 5.44
CA ALA A 126 5.31 -11.83 4.28
C ALA A 126 6.67 -12.52 4.11
N MET A 127 6.80 -13.75 4.61
CA MET A 127 7.96 -14.57 4.25
C MET A 127 7.78 -15.06 2.82
N VAL A 128 8.65 -14.58 1.94
CA VAL A 128 8.65 -15.05 0.55
C VAL A 128 9.90 -15.88 0.32
N THR A 129 9.68 -17.10 -0.17
CA THR A 129 10.74 -18.06 -0.43
C THR A 129 10.93 -18.20 -1.93
N PRO A 130 12.15 -18.07 -2.46
CA PRO A 130 12.42 -18.39 -3.85
C PRO A 130 12.15 -19.88 -4.09
N ILE A 131 11.46 -20.21 -5.19
CA ILE A 131 11.06 -21.58 -5.51
C ILE A 131 12.27 -22.42 -5.91
N ASP A 132 13.24 -21.78 -6.58
CA ASP A 132 14.36 -22.46 -7.24
C ASP A 132 15.69 -22.30 -6.46
N LYS A 133 15.66 -21.59 -5.33
CA LYS A 133 16.78 -21.50 -4.40
C LYS A 133 16.31 -22.01 -3.05
N SER A 134 16.77 -23.19 -2.66
CA SER A 134 16.72 -23.59 -1.25
C SER A 134 17.51 -22.55 -0.47
N ALA A 135 16.82 -21.69 0.24
CA ALA A 135 17.48 -20.76 1.15
C ALA A 135 18.03 -21.61 2.29
N SER A 136 19.33 -21.94 2.23
CA SER A 136 20.07 -22.63 3.29
C SER A 136 20.31 -21.66 4.43
N TRP A 137 19.24 -21.24 5.11
CA TRP A 137 19.38 -20.52 6.36
C TRP A 137 19.42 -21.58 7.46
N VAL A 138 20.67 -21.93 7.83
CA VAL A 138 21.04 -22.40 9.17
C VAL A 138 20.83 -21.25 10.15
#